data_AF-A0A3M1SP70-F1
#
_entry.id   AF-A0A3M1SP70-F1
#
_cell.length_a   1.000
_cell.length_b   1.000
_cell.length_c   1.000
_cell.angle_alpha   90.00
_cell.angle_beta   90.00
_cell.angle_gamma   90.00
#
_symmetry.space_group_name_H-M   'P 1'
#
loop_
_entity.id
_entity.type
_entity.pdbx_description
1 polymer ?
#
loop_
_entity_poly.entity_id
_entity_poly.type
_entity_poly.pdbx_seq_one_letter_code
_entity_poly.pdbx_strand_id
1 'polypeptide(L)'
;MARKRGLRAMALKAGYKTVKGLRPGFVPAVVDFLLDEFCAALDPFYRRWSEGPADARPPLARALEAERDAVAEALLGVTDRRADRSTNRVVVKIYRKLRPTAKEHVLEALPGLGRSIEPFLRSSV
;
A
#
# COMPACT_ATOMS: atom_id res chain seq x y z
N MET A 1 8.96 23.75 8.77
CA MET A 1 8.26 22.60 8.15
C MET A 1 7.85 21.46 9.11
N ALA A 2 8.19 21.47 10.42
CA ALA A 2 7.89 20.36 11.34
C ALA A 2 6.42 20.24 11.81
N ARG A 3 5.68 21.36 11.92
CA ARG A 3 4.32 21.39 12.50
C ARG A 3 3.26 20.68 11.65
N LYS A 4 3.37 20.73 10.31
CA LYS A 4 2.48 20.02 9.38
C LYS A 4 2.67 18.50 9.43
N ARG A 5 3.91 18.02 9.62
CA ARG A 5 4.23 16.60 9.79
C ARG A 5 3.65 16.03 11.10
N GLY A 6 3.70 16.80 12.19
CA GLY A 6 3.14 16.40 13.49
C GLY A 6 1.61 16.26 13.49
N LEU A 7 0.90 17.21 12.88
CA LEU A 7 -0.58 17.16 12.82
C LEU A 7 -1.09 16.03 11.91
N ARG A 8 -0.44 15.79 10.76
CA ARG A 8 -0.74 14.65 9.87
C ARG A 8 -0.50 13.30 10.57
N ALA A 9 0.59 13.18 11.33
CA ALA A 9 0.87 11.99 12.11
C ALA A 9 -0.18 11.75 13.21
N MET A 10 -0.68 12.82 13.87
CA MET A 10 -1.77 12.70 14.83
C MET A 10 -3.09 12.27 14.18
N ALA A 11 -3.44 12.85 13.03
CA ALA A 11 -4.65 12.48 12.30
C ALA A 11 -4.60 11.03 11.81
N LEU A 12 -3.46 10.58 11.26
CA LEU A 12 -3.24 9.19 10.85
C LEU A 12 -3.34 8.24 12.04
N LYS A 13 -2.70 8.59 13.17
CA LYS A 13 -2.75 7.78 14.40
C LYS A 13 -4.17 7.69 14.97
N ALA A 14 -4.93 8.78 14.94
CA ALA A 14 -6.33 8.80 15.34
C ALA A 14 -7.17 7.91 14.42
N GLY A 15 -7.01 8.04 13.10
CA GLY A 15 -7.68 7.17 12.13
C GLY A 15 -7.38 5.69 12.35
N TYR A 16 -6.10 5.34 12.51
CA TYR A 16 -5.68 3.96 12.80
C TYR A 16 -6.29 3.44 14.11
N LYS A 17 -6.30 4.25 15.17
CA LYS A 17 -6.90 3.88 16.47
C LYS A 17 -8.40 3.61 16.32
N THR A 18 -9.11 4.43 15.55
CA THR A 18 -10.54 4.22 15.26
C THR A 18 -10.78 2.91 14.53
N VAL A 19 -10.00 2.64 13.46
CA VAL A 19 -10.12 1.39 12.70
C VAL A 19 -9.81 0.17 13.56
N LYS A 20 -8.76 0.24 14.39
CA LYS A 20 -8.40 -0.81 15.35
C LYS A 20 -9.50 -1.06 16.39
N GLY A 21 -10.30 -0.05 16.72
CA GLY A 21 -11.40 -0.14 17.70
C GLY A 21 -12.68 -0.80 17.19
N LEU A 22 -12.81 -1.08 15.87
CA LEU A 22 -14.03 -1.69 15.30
C LEU A 22 -14.28 -3.11 15.82
N ARG A 23 -13.24 -3.93 15.85
CA ARG A 23 -13.22 -5.24 16.51
C ARG A 23 -11.77 -5.69 16.75
N PRO A 24 -11.51 -6.51 17.78
CA PRO A 24 -10.21 -7.16 17.94
C PRO A 24 -9.80 -7.89 16.64
N GLY A 25 -8.55 -7.70 16.22
CA GLY A 25 -8.02 -8.35 15.01
C GLY A 25 -8.53 -7.80 13.68
N PHE A 26 -9.25 -6.67 13.65
CA PHE A 26 -9.79 -6.13 12.39
C PHE A 26 -8.70 -5.85 11.34
N VAL A 27 -7.66 -5.10 11.72
CA VAL A 27 -6.57 -4.72 10.81
C VAL A 27 -5.85 -5.95 10.23
N PRO A 28 -5.30 -6.89 11.02
CA PRO A 28 -4.62 -8.05 10.46
C PRO A 28 -5.55 -8.89 9.58
N ALA A 29 -6.82 -9.09 9.97
CA ALA A 29 -7.76 -9.82 9.13
C ALA A 29 -8.01 -9.15 7.76
N VAL A 30 -8.07 -7.81 7.70
CA VAL A 30 -8.21 -7.09 6.43
C VAL A 30 -6.94 -7.16 5.60
N VAL A 31 -5.77 -7.07 6.25
CA VAL A 31 -4.47 -7.22 5.55
C VAL A 31 -4.37 -8.61 4.94
N ASP A 32 -4.59 -9.67 5.72
CA ASP A 32 -4.57 -11.06 5.24
C ASP A 32 -5.56 -11.26 4.09
N PHE A 33 -6.77 -10.71 4.24
CA PHE A 33 -7.81 -10.79 3.23
C PHE A 33 -7.43 -10.10 1.90
N LEU A 34 -6.65 -9.02 1.92
CA LEU A 34 -6.25 -8.26 0.73
C LEU A 34 -4.87 -8.63 0.20
N LEU A 35 -4.09 -9.40 0.96
CA LEU A 35 -2.66 -9.61 0.72
C LEU A 35 -2.40 -10.21 -0.66
N ASP A 36 -3.14 -11.26 -1.04
CA ASP A 36 -2.98 -11.93 -2.34
C ASP A 36 -3.25 -10.99 -3.51
N GLU A 37 -4.30 -10.16 -3.42
CA GLU A 37 -4.63 -9.18 -4.46
C GLU A 37 -3.56 -8.07 -4.54
N PHE A 38 -2.99 -7.65 -3.41
CA PHE A 38 -1.87 -6.70 -3.40
C PHE A 38 -0.60 -7.32 -3.99
N CYS A 39 -0.28 -8.57 -3.65
CA CYS A 39 0.85 -9.29 -4.24
C CYS A 39 0.70 -9.39 -5.76
N ALA A 40 -0.48 -9.78 -6.25
CA ALA A 40 -0.78 -9.83 -7.68
C ALA A 40 -0.67 -8.45 -8.36
N ALA A 41 -1.08 -7.38 -7.67
CA ALA A 41 -0.94 -6.02 -8.18
C ALA A 41 0.51 -5.53 -8.26
N LEU A 42 1.39 -6.01 -7.36
CA LEU A 42 2.80 -5.65 -7.33
C LEU A 42 3.68 -6.52 -8.24
N ASP A 43 3.22 -7.73 -8.59
CA ASP A 43 3.93 -8.72 -9.41
C ASP A 43 4.55 -8.16 -10.70
N PRO A 44 3.88 -7.33 -11.52
CA PRO A 44 4.49 -6.74 -12.72
C PRO A 44 5.73 -5.88 -12.42
N PHE A 45 5.73 -5.16 -11.29
CA PHE A 45 6.86 -4.32 -10.88
C PHE A 45 8.02 -5.16 -10.36
N TYR A 46 7.73 -6.25 -9.64
CA TYR A 46 8.77 -7.20 -9.21
C TYR A 46 9.42 -7.89 -10.39
N ARG A 47 8.63 -8.37 -11.36
CA ARG A 47 9.18 -9.03 -12.55
C ARG A 47 10.16 -8.13 -13.27
N ARG A 48 9.77 -6.89 -13.54
CA ARG A 48 10.64 -5.89 -14.18
C ARG A 48 11.91 -5.62 -13.38
N TRP A 49 11.80 -5.49 -12.06
CA TRP A 49 12.96 -5.34 -11.18
C TRP A 49 13.89 -6.58 -11.22
N SER A 50 13.32 -7.77 -11.40
CA SER A 50 14.04 -9.05 -11.37
C SER A 50 14.70 -9.46 -12.69
N GLU A 51 14.36 -8.81 -13.81
CA GLU A 51 14.88 -9.13 -15.15
C GLU A 51 16.40 -8.95 -15.30
N GLY A 52 17.04 -8.17 -14.42
CA GLY A 52 18.49 -7.96 -14.41
C GLY A 52 19.29 -8.92 -13.52
N PRO A 53 20.62 -9.03 -13.74
CA PRO A 53 21.54 -9.78 -12.87
C PRO A 53 21.36 -9.37 -11.40
N ALA A 54 21.34 -10.36 -10.49
CA ALA A 54 21.01 -10.15 -9.08
C ALA A 54 22.02 -9.25 -8.35
N ASP A 55 23.28 -9.27 -8.79
CA ASP A 55 24.41 -8.47 -8.31
C ASP A 55 24.36 -7.02 -8.80
N ALA A 56 23.79 -6.77 -9.98
CA ALA A 56 23.61 -5.43 -10.55
C ALA A 56 22.28 -4.78 -10.16
N ARG A 57 21.41 -5.50 -9.43
CA ARG A 57 20.04 -5.06 -9.16
C ARG A 57 19.99 -3.96 -8.10
N PRO A 58 19.33 -2.81 -8.37
CA PRO A 58 19.16 -1.78 -7.35
C PRO A 58 18.29 -2.30 -6.19
N PRO A 59 18.34 -1.67 -5.00
CA PRO A 59 17.38 -1.96 -3.94
C PRO A 59 15.94 -1.84 -4.46
N LEU A 60 15.07 -2.75 -4.05
CA LEU A 60 13.69 -2.82 -4.51
C LEU A 60 12.92 -1.53 -4.20
N ALA A 61 13.19 -0.94 -3.03
CA ALA A 61 12.64 0.36 -2.65
C ALA A 61 12.92 1.44 -3.71
N ARG A 62 14.11 1.46 -4.31
CA ARG A 62 14.49 2.41 -5.37
C ARG A 62 13.74 2.14 -6.67
N ALA A 63 13.54 0.88 -7.02
CA ALA A 63 12.80 0.49 -8.21
C ALA A 63 11.30 0.86 -8.10
N LEU A 64 10.67 0.56 -6.96
CA LEU A 64 9.28 0.94 -6.70
C LEU A 64 9.12 2.47 -6.65
N GLU A 65 10.11 3.20 -6.14
CA GLU A 65 10.08 4.67 -6.10
C GLU A 65 10.19 5.31 -7.49
N ALA A 66 10.94 4.70 -8.42
CA ALA A 66 11.06 5.17 -9.79
C ALA A 66 9.72 5.16 -10.56
N GLU A 67 8.82 4.25 -10.19
CA GLU A 67 7.47 4.13 -10.76
C GLU A 67 6.36 4.38 -9.73
N ARG A 68 6.65 5.19 -8.70
CA ARG A 68 5.83 5.31 -7.47
C ARG A 68 4.33 5.55 -7.71
N ASP A 69 3.97 6.36 -8.69
CA ASP A 69 2.56 6.64 -8.99
C ASP A 69 1.87 5.39 -9.54
N ALA A 70 2.49 4.69 -10.48
CA ALA A 70 1.94 3.46 -11.04
C ALA A 70 1.81 2.36 -9.96
N VAL A 71 2.80 2.22 -9.10
CA VAL A 71 2.75 1.26 -7.98
C VAL A 71 1.63 1.62 -7.00
N ALA A 72 1.47 2.91 -6.65
CA ALA A 72 0.42 3.36 -5.75
C ALA A 72 -0.98 3.14 -6.34
N GLU A 73 -1.18 3.44 -7.62
CA GLU A 73 -2.45 3.18 -8.31
C GLU A 73 -2.74 1.68 -8.42
N ALA A 74 -1.73 0.84 -8.67
CA ALA A 74 -1.91 -0.62 -8.72
C ALA A 74 -2.40 -1.18 -7.37
N LEU A 75 -1.78 -0.75 -6.27
CA LEU A 75 -2.19 -1.12 -4.92
C LEU A 75 -3.61 -0.63 -4.62
N LEU A 76 -3.88 0.65 -4.79
CA LEU A 76 -5.21 1.20 -4.50
C LEU A 76 -6.29 0.67 -5.45
N GLY A 77 -5.91 0.22 -6.64
CA GLY A 77 -6.77 -0.47 -7.59
C GLY A 77 -7.40 -1.75 -7.01
N VAL A 78 -6.72 -2.42 -6.06
CA VAL A 78 -7.30 -3.53 -5.29
C VAL A 78 -8.53 -3.09 -4.51
N THR A 79 -8.43 -1.98 -3.77
CA THR A 79 -9.54 -1.46 -2.99
C THR A 79 -10.59 -0.77 -3.86
N ASP A 80 -10.19 -0.19 -5.00
CA ASP A 80 -11.13 0.38 -5.99
C ASP A 80 -12.08 -0.69 -6.51
N ARG A 81 -11.54 -1.83 -6.98
CA ARG A 81 -12.35 -2.97 -7.47
C ARG A 81 -13.35 -3.44 -6.41
N ARG A 82 -12.97 -3.39 -5.14
CA ARG A 82 -13.84 -3.81 -4.04
C ARG A 82 -14.95 -2.79 -3.77
N ALA A 83 -14.65 -1.50 -3.87
CA ALA A 83 -15.68 -0.46 -3.83
C ALA A 83 -16.64 -0.58 -5.02
N ASP A 84 -16.15 -0.86 -6.22
CA ASP A 84 -17.00 -1.01 -7.41
C ASP A 84 -17.92 -2.23 -7.35
N ARG A 85 -17.51 -3.30 -6.66
CA ARG A 85 -18.37 -4.48 -6.39
C ARG A 85 -19.35 -4.28 -5.24
N SER A 86 -19.27 -3.19 -4.48
CA SER A 86 -20.12 -2.97 -3.31
C SER A 86 -21.49 -2.42 -3.69
N THR A 87 -22.55 -3.04 -3.17
CA THR A 87 -23.93 -2.54 -3.32
C THR A 87 -24.23 -1.40 -2.34
N ASN A 88 -23.39 -1.17 -1.33
CA ASN A 88 -23.59 -0.11 -0.34
C ASN A 88 -23.08 1.25 -0.87
N ARG A 89 -23.98 2.03 -1.46
CA ARG A 89 -23.69 3.35 -2.06
C ARG A 89 -23.05 4.35 -1.09
N VAL A 90 -23.36 4.27 0.22
CA VAL A 90 -22.78 5.17 1.24
C VAL A 90 -21.30 4.84 1.43
N VAL A 91 -20.97 3.55 1.58
CA VAL A 91 -19.59 3.08 1.71
C VAL A 91 -18.77 3.45 0.48
N VAL A 92 -19.31 3.25 -0.72
CA VAL A 92 -18.64 3.63 -1.98
C VAL A 92 -18.35 5.14 -2.02
N LYS A 93 -19.31 5.98 -1.64
CA LYS A 93 -19.14 7.43 -1.62
C LYS A 93 -18.06 7.88 -0.63
N ILE A 94 -18.03 7.28 0.57
CA ILE A 94 -17.00 7.58 1.57
C ILE A 94 -15.62 7.14 1.06
N TYR A 95 -15.50 5.92 0.53
CA TYR A 95 -14.27 5.40 -0.04
C TYR A 95 -13.72 6.34 -1.13
N ARG A 96 -14.54 6.72 -2.11
CA ARG A 96 -14.13 7.61 -3.21
C ARG A 96 -13.62 8.97 -2.72
N LYS A 97 -14.16 9.49 -1.62
CA LYS A 97 -13.67 10.73 -1.00
C LYS A 97 -12.32 10.57 -0.31
N LEU A 98 -12.08 9.42 0.33
CA LEU A 98 -10.85 9.16 1.08
C LEU A 98 -9.70 8.70 0.19
N ARG A 99 -10.01 8.11 -0.97
CA ARG A 99 -9.05 7.52 -1.90
C ARG A 99 -7.90 8.47 -2.30
N PRO A 100 -8.12 9.75 -2.66
CA PRO A 100 -7.01 10.65 -2.98
C PRO A 100 -6.00 10.80 -1.84
N THR A 101 -6.49 10.96 -0.60
CA THR A 101 -5.63 11.03 0.59
C THR A 101 -4.94 9.70 0.89
N ALA A 102 -5.60 8.57 0.62
CA ALA A 102 -4.98 7.26 0.74
C ALA A 102 -3.79 7.11 -0.22
N LYS A 103 -3.86 7.67 -1.44
CA LYS A 103 -2.73 7.69 -2.37
C LYS A 103 -1.51 8.38 -1.79
N GLU A 104 -1.67 9.54 -1.15
CA GLU A 104 -0.57 10.24 -0.48
C GLU A 104 0.11 9.34 0.57
N HIS A 105 -0.69 8.64 1.38
CA HIS A 105 -0.15 7.72 2.40
C HIS A 105 0.55 6.49 1.81
N VAL A 106 0.02 5.92 0.72
CA VAL A 106 0.68 4.82 0.01
C VAL A 106 2.03 5.30 -0.53
N LEU A 107 2.06 6.46 -1.21
CA LEU A 107 3.26 7.07 -1.76
C LEU A 107 4.33 7.34 -0.69
N GLU A 108 3.94 7.74 0.53
CA GLU A 108 4.86 7.93 1.66
C GLU A 108 5.38 6.58 2.22
N ALA A 109 4.57 5.52 2.15
CA ALA A 109 4.91 4.20 2.68
C ALA A 109 5.74 3.33 1.73
N LEU A 110 5.70 3.59 0.41
CA LEU A 110 6.34 2.76 -0.63
C LEU A 110 7.82 2.42 -0.38
N PRO A 111 8.70 3.37 0.00
CA PRO A 111 10.10 3.02 0.28
C PRO A 111 10.24 2.06 1.47
N GLY A 112 9.36 2.19 2.47
CA GLY A 112 9.30 1.29 3.62
C GLY A 112 8.84 -0.10 3.21
N LEU A 113 7.79 -0.18 2.39
CA LEU A 113 7.28 -1.44 1.84
C LEU A 113 8.39 -2.19 1.11
N GLY A 114 9.09 -1.55 0.16
CA GLY A 114 10.17 -2.16 -0.60
C GLY A 114 11.29 -2.72 0.28
N ARG A 115 11.69 -2.00 1.34
CA ARG A 115 12.69 -2.49 2.30
C ARG A 115 12.21 -3.68 3.13
N SER A 116 10.93 -3.73 3.47
CA SER A 116 10.37 -4.80 4.31
C SER A 116 10.27 -6.14 3.55
N ILE A 117 9.97 -6.10 2.25
CA ILE A 117 9.74 -7.30 1.44
C ILE A 117 11.01 -7.84 0.79
N GLU A 118 11.99 -6.98 0.49
CA GLU A 118 13.22 -7.37 -0.21
C GLU A 118 13.97 -8.55 0.43
N PRO A 119 14.09 -8.65 1.77
CA PRO A 119 14.72 -9.82 2.41
C PRO A 119 14.03 -11.15 2.07
N PHE A 120 12.70 -11.16 1.97
CA PHE A 120 11.93 -12.37 1.66
C PHE A 120 12.10 -12.79 0.20
N LEU A 121 12.26 -11.83 -0.72
CA LEU A 121 12.51 -12.10 -2.13
C LEU A 121 13.93 -12.63 -2.37
N ARG A 122 14.91 -12.11 -1.63
CA ARG A 122 16.32 -12.55 -1.72
C ARG A 122 16.58 -13.90 -1.05
N SER A 123 15.72 -14.32 -0.13
CA SER A 123 15.80 -15.63 0.54
C SER A 123 15.07 -16.74 -0.23
N SER A 124 14.29 -16.38 -1.26
CA SER A 124 13.51 -17.32 -2.09
C SER A 124 14.23 -17.66 -3.42
N VAL A 125 15.52 -17.30 -3.52
CA VAL A 125 16.46 -17.63 -4.60
C VAL A 125 17.62 -18.37 -3.97
#